data_AF-A1TNQ3-F1
#
_entry.id   AF-A1TNQ3-F1
#
_cell.length_a   1.000
_cell.length_b   1.000
_cell.length_c   1.000
_cell.angle_alpha   90.00
_cell.angle_beta   90.00
_cell.angle_gamma   90.00
#
_symmetry.space_group_name_H-M   'P 1'
#
loop_
_entity.id
_entity.type
_entity.pdbx_description
1 polymer ?
#
loop_
_entity_poly.entity_id
_entity_poly.type
_entity_poly.pdbx_seq_one_letter_code
_entity_poly.pdbx_strand_id
1 'polypeptide(L)'
;MPGAHRTRPIVLNAFSMNTVGHINHGLWTHPRDRSGEYHSLDYRTGLARELERGLFDSLFLADIVGVYDTYGQSADVTLRESVQLPVSAPVLVVPAMAAATRHLSHAAPVPRGNWSAPCARRSCARAATPAT
;
A
#
# COMPACT_ATOMS: atom_id res chain seq x y z
N MET A 1 8.01 26.63 36.60
CA MET A 1 6.83 26.42 35.73
C MET A 1 6.92 25.02 35.16
N PRO A 2 6.04 24.07 35.54
CA PRO A 2 6.02 22.73 34.96
C PRO A 2 5.76 22.82 33.46
N GLY A 3 6.53 22.08 32.66
CA GLY A 3 6.57 22.18 31.21
C GLY A 3 5.24 21.88 30.53
N ALA A 4 4.80 22.78 29.65
CA ALA A 4 3.63 22.55 28.81
C ALA A 4 3.87 21.31 27.93
N HIS A 5 3.02 20.29 28.08
CA HIS A 5 2.97 19.16 27.16
C HIS A 5 2.58 19.68 25.77
N ARG A 6 3.57 19.82 24.88
CA ARG A 6 3.33 20.19 23.49
C ARG A 6 2.58 19.04 22.83
N THR A 7 1.31 19.24 22.49
CA THR A 7 0.50 18.27 21.74
C THR A 7 1.21 17.97 20.43
N ARG A 8 1.72 16.74 20.29
CA ARG A 8 2.32 16.29 19.04
C ARG A 8 1.19 15.97 18.06
N PRO A 9 1.32 16.39 16.79
CA PRO A 9 0.35 15.99 15.77
C PRO A 9 0.36 14.47 15.62
N ILE A 10 -0.84 13.88 15.47
CA ILE A 10 -1.02 12.46 15.18
C ILE A 10 -0.80 12.28 13.68
N VAL A 11 0.02 11.30 13.32
CA VAL A 11 0.24 10.92 11.91
C VAL A 11 -0.85 9.94 11.50
N LEU A 12 -1.57 10.25 10.43
CA LEU A 12 -2.66 9.45 9.90
C LEU A 12 -2.26 8.84 8.55
N ASN A 13 -2.17 7.51 8.54
CA ASN A 13 -1.85 6.74 7.34
C ASN A 13 -3.04 5.88 6.94
N ALA A 14 -3.47 6.02 5.69
CA ALA A 14 -4.46 5.13 5.11
C ALA A 14 -3.78 3.80 4.77
N PHE A 15 -4.38 2.70 5.20
CA PHE A 15 -3.85 1.36 4.97
C PHE A 15 -4.69 0.65 3.92
N SER A 16 -4.10 0.41 2.75
CA SER A 16 -4.77 -0.20 1.59
C SER A 16 -3.85 -1.23 0.93
N MET A 17 -4.37 -1.99 -0.01
CA MET A 17 -3.62 -2.97 -0.78
C MET A 17 -4.17 -3.02 -2.21
N ASN A 18 -3.35 -3.44 -3.16
CA ASN A 18 -3.77 -3.54 -4.56
C ASN A 18 -4.47 -4.88 -4.86
N THR A 19 -5.56 -5.12 -4.14
CA THR A 19 -6.36 -6.35 -4.16
C THR A 19 -7.83 -6.05 -3.84
N VAL A 20 -8.69 -7.07 -3.94
CA VAL A 20 -10.11 -7.00 -3.57
C VAL A 20 -10.29 -7.12 -2.05
N GLY A 21 -9.82 -8.19 -1.42
CA GLY A 21 -10.01 -8.44 0.01
C GLY A 21 -8.71 -8.27 0.82
N HIS A 22 -8.50 -7.10 1.42
CA HIS A 22 -7.28 -6.81 2.19
C HIS A 22 -7.32 -7.37 3.64
N ILE A 23 -8.11 -6.77 4.53
CA ILE A 23 -8.19 -7.12 5.96
C ILE A 23 -9.58 -7.64 6.34
N ASN A 24 -10.62 -6.95 5.87
CA ASN A 24 -12.01 -7.28 6.19
C ASN A 24 -12.56 -8.25 5.13
N HIS A 25 -12.18 -9.52 5.23
CA HIS A 25 -12.61 -10.55 4.29
C HIS A 25 -14.14 -10.69 4.26
N GLY A 26 -14.70 -10.86 3.05
CA GLY A 26 -16.14 -10.87 2.81
C GLY A 26 -16.81 -9.50 2.67
N LEU A 27 -16.19 -8.40 3.14
CA LEU A 27 -16.79 -7.06 3.05
C LEU A 27 -16.93 -6.55 1.61
N TRP A 28 -16.17 -7.12 0.68
CA TRP A 28 -16.28 -6.84 -0.76
C TRP A 28 -17.66 -7.17 -1.35
N THR A 29 -18.47 -7.98 -0.66
CA THR A 29 -19.86 -8.28 -1.04
C THR A 29 -20.85 -7.20 -0.62
N HIS A 30 -20.43 -6.24 0.23
CA HIS A 30 -21.31 -5.17 0.69
C HIS A 30 -21.68 -4.24 -0.49
N PRO A 31 -22.94 -3.82 -0.66
CA PRO A 31 -23.40 -3.04 -1.83
C PRO A 31 -22.80 -1.63 -1.97
N ARG A 32 -21.97 -1.21 -1.01
CA ARG A 32 -21.25 0.08 -1.01
C ARG A 32 -19.75 -0.10 -1.16
N ASP A 33 -19.28 -1.33 -1.13
CA ASP A 33 -17.88 -1.63 -1.31
C ASP A 33 -17.53 -1.51 -2.79
N ARG A 34 -16.37 -0.90 -3.05
CA ARG A 34 -15.85 -0.68 -4.41
C ARG A 34 -14.51 -1.38 -4.61
N SER A 35 -14.12 -2.28 -3.71
CA SER A 35 -12.83 -2.98 -3.75
C SER A 35 -12.72 -3.92 -4.96
N GLY A 36 -13.85 -4.31 -5.59
CA GLY A 36 -13.84 -4.99 -6.89
C GLY A 36 -13.22 -4.14 -8.02
N GLU A 37 -13.23 -2.81 -7.90
CA GLU A 37 -12.65 -1.87 -8.86
C GLU A 37 -11.15 -1.62 -8.63
N TYR A 38 -10.49 -2.41 -7.78
CA TYR A 38 -9.09 -2.21 -7.36
C TYR A 38 -8.10 -2.01 -8.53
N HIS A 39 -8.40 -2.58 -9.69
CA HIS A 39 -7.60 -2.56 -10.92
C HIS A 39 -7.77 -1.27 -11.74
N SER A 40 -8.76 -0.43 -11.42
CA SER A 40 -9.02 0.84 -12.10
C SER A 40 -8.12 1.96 -11.59
N LEU A 41 -7.51 2.71 -12.51
CA LEU A 41 -6.76 3.93 -12.16
C LEU A 41 -7.67 5.03 -11.61
N ASP A 42 -8.92 5.11 -12.03
CA ASP A 42 -9.87 6.10 -11.51
C ASP A 42 -10.21 5.82 -10.05
N TYR A 43 -10.36 4.54 -9.68
CA TYR A 43 -10.54 4.13 -8.28
C TYR A 43 -9.33 4.55 -7.42
N ARG A 44 -8.11 4.30 -7.91
CA ARG A 44 -6.85 4.62 -7.22
C ARG A 44 -6.62 6.11 -7.06
N THR A 45 -6.74 6.86 -8.15
CA THR A 45 -6.55 8.31 -8.15
C THR A 45 -7.67 9.01 -7.40
N GLY A 46 -8.90 8.50 -7.46
CA GLY A 46 -10.03 8.93 -6.63
C GLY A 46 -9.74 8.76 -5.14
N LEU A 47 -9.25 7.59 -4.73
CA LEU A 47 -8.83 7.34 -3.34
C LEU A 47 -7.72 8.32 -2.90
N ALA A 48 -6.70 8.55 -3.72
CA ALA A 48 -5.63 9.48 -3.38
C ALA A 48 -6.13 10.91 -3.17
N ARG A 49 -7.02 11.40 -4.04
CA ARG A 49 -7.68 12.72 -3.89
C ARG A 49 -8.56 12.80 -2.63
N GLU A 50 -9.24 11.71 -2.31
CA GLU A 50 -10.06 11.61 -1.10
C GLU A 50 -9.22 11.75 0.17
N LEU A 51 -8.10 11.02 0.22
CA LEU A 51 -7.17 11.02 1.35
C LEU A 51 -6.47 12.38 1.51
N GLU A 52 -6.07 13.00 0.40
CA GLU A 52 -5.48 14.34 0.44
C GLU A 52 -6.48 15.38 0.95
N ARG A 53 -7.74 15.32 0.51
CA ARG A 53 -8.82 16.17 1.04
C ARG A 53 -9.07 15.91 2.53
N GLY A 54 -8.90 14.66 2.96
CA GLY A 54 -8.99 14.23 4.36
C GLY A 54 -7.77 14.57 5.21
N LEU A 55 -6.76 15.27 4.67
CA LEU A 55 -5.51 15.64 5.35
C LEU A 55 -4.71 14.45 5.91
N PHE A 56 -4.77 13.31 5.23
CA PHE A 56 -3.91 12.17 5.55
C PHE A 56 -2.45 12.47 5.20
N ASP A 57 -1.54 12.01 6.05
CA ASP A 57 -0.10 12.16 5.83
C ASP A 57 0.39 11.23 4.72
N SER A 58 -0.08 9.97 4.72
CA SER A 58 0.31 9.01 3.70
C SER A 58 -0.73 7.92 3.39
N LEU A 59 -0.58 7.34 2.20
CA LEU A 59 -1.21 6.10 1.78
C LEU A 59 -0.15 5.00 1.78
N PHE A 60 -0.35 3.99 2.64
CA PHE A 60 0.46 2.79 2.70
C PHE A 60 -0.24 1.65 1.95
N LEU A 61 0.41 1.17 0.89
CA LEU A 61 -0.05 0.08 0.04
C LEU A 61 0.66 -1.21 0.42
N ALA A 62 0.00 -2.11 1.15
CA ALA A 62 0.54 -3.41 1.48
C ALA A 62 0.74 -4.29 0.22
N ASP A 63 1.59 -5.31 0.34
CA ASP A 63 1.89 -6.24 -0.75
C ASP A 63 2.20 -7.65 -0.24
N ILE A 64 1.88 -8.65 -1.06
CA ILE A 64 2.32 -10.04 -0.90
C ILE A 64 2.74 -10.59 -2.27
N VAL A 65 3.73 -11.48 -2.29
CA VAL A 65 4.11 -12.25 -3.49
C VAL A 65 3.57 -13.68 -3.44
N GLY A 66 3.23 -14.16 -2.24
CA GLY A 66 2.71 -15.51 -2.01
C GLY A 66 1.19 -15.57 -2.03
N VAL A 67 0.68 -16.77 -1.78
CA VAL A 67 -0.74 -17.07 -1.62
C VAL A 67 -0.95 -17.61 -0.20
N TYR A 68 -2.10 -17.32 0.40
CA TYR A 68 -2.49 -17.99 1.64
C TYR A 68 -3.04 -19.39 1.32
N ASP A 69 -2.25 -20.43 1.57
CA ASP A 69 -2.61 -21.83 1.29
C ASP A 69 -2.52 -22.73 2.55
N THR A 70 -2.17 -22.17 3.70
CA THR A 70 -2.02 -22.94 4.95
C THR A 70 -3.35 -23.54 5.43
N TYR A 71 -4.45 -22.77 5.34
CA TYR A 71 -5.75 -23.25 5.78
C TYR A 71 -6.29 -24.30 4.82
N GLY A 72 -6.61 -25.49 5.34
CA GLY A 72 -7.07 -26.61 4.50
C GLY A 72 -6.01 -27.14 3.52
N GLN A 73 -4.75 -26.70 3.66
CA GLN A 73 -3.63 -27.04 2.75
C GLN A 73 -3.99 -26.76 1.28
N SER A 74 -4.77 -25.71 1.04
CA SER A 74 -5.25 -25.33 -0.28
C SER A 74 -5.51 -23.82 -0.35
N ALA A 75 -5.28 -23.25 -1.53
CA ALA A 75 -5.65 -21.87 -1.84
C ALA A 75 -7.14 -21.70 -2.19
N ASP A 76 -7.94 -22.77 -2.20
CA ASP A 76 -9.35 -22.75 -2.60
C ASP A 76 -10.16 -21.68 -1.88
N VAL A 77 -10.05 -21.62 -0.55
CA VAL A 77 -10.79 -20.64 0.26
C VAL A 77 -10.29 -19.24 -0.01
N THR A 78 -8.98 -19.06 -0.10
CA THR A 78 -8.34 -17.77 -0.38
C THR A 78 -8.78 -17.20 -1.73
N LEU A 79 -8.91 -18.05 -2.76
CA LEU A 79 -9.41 -17.65 -4.08
C LEU A 79 -10.91 -17.35 -4.05
N ARG A 80 -11.72 -18.18 -3.40
CA ARG A 80 -13.18 -17.98 -3.31
C ARG A 80 -13.53 -16.70 -2.56
N GLU A 81 -12.85 -16.43 -1.45
CA GLU A 81 -13.14 -15.30 -0.57
C GLU A 81 -12.31 -14.04 -0.89
N SER A 82 -11.51 -14.10 -1.96
CA SER A 82 -10.62 -13.02 -2.41
C SER A 82 -9.67 -12.51 -1.31
N VAL A 83 -9.09 -13.44 -0.53
CA VAL A 83 -8.18 -13.14 0.59
C VAL A 83 -6.82 -12.72 0.04
N GLN A 84 -6.62 -11.42 -0.07
CA GLN A 84 -5.45 -10.77 -0.68
C GLN A 84 -5.12 -11.26 -2.10
N LEU A 85 -6.09 -11.88 -2.76
CA LEU A 85 -6.03 -12.33 -4.14
C LEU A 85 -7.31 -11.93 -4.86
N PRO A 86 -7.22 -11.58 -6.15
CA PRO A 86 -6.00 -11.29 -6.92
C PRO A 86 -5.23 -10.07 -6.37
N VAL A 87 -3.90 -10.06 -6.48
CA VAL A 87 -3.04 -8.93 -6.11
C VAL A 87 -2.23 -8.45 -7.30
N SER A 88 -2.05 -7.14 -7.42
CA SER A 88 -1.22 -6.51 -8.44
C SER A 88 -0.15 -5.64 -7.79
N ALA A 89 1.04 -5.55 -8.37
CA ALA A 89 2.16 -4.84 -7.74
C ALA A 89 1.77 -3.38 -7.39
N PRO A 90 1.86 -2.96 -6.11
CA PRO A 90 1.37 -1.65 -5.68
C PRO A 90 2.23 -0.49 -6.20
N VAL A 91 3.51 -0.72 -6.47
CA VAL A 91 4.42 0.30 -7.01
C VAL A 91 3.98 0.85 -8.38
N LEU A 92 3.18 0.09 -9.14
CA LEU A 92 2.74 0.49 -10.48
C LEU A 92 1.66 1.57 -10.45
N VAL A 93 0.87 1.66 -9.38
CA VAL A 93 -0.21 2.66 -9.25
C VAL A 93 0.27 3.96 -8.61
N VAL A 94 1.42 3.95 -7.93
CA VAL A 94 1.97 5.11 -7.20
C VAL A 94 2.18 6.34 -8.11
N PRO A 95 2.77 6.25 -9.32
CA PRO A 95 2.98 7.43 -10.16
C PRO A 95 1.66 8.13 -10.56
N ALA A 96 0.61 7.35 -10.84
CA ALA A 96 -0.70 7.90 -11.21
C ALA A 96 -1.35 8.63 -10.02
N MET A 97 -1.28 8.04 -8.82
CA MET A 97 -1.80 8.68 -7.60
C MET A 97 -1.00 9.92 -7.22
N ALA A 98 0.32 9.86 -7.30
CA ALA A 98 1.21 10.99 -7.04
C ALA A 98 0.94 12.15 -8.02
N ALA A 99 0.65 11.86 -9.29
CA ALA A 99 0.28 12.89 -10.27
C ALA A 99 -1.07 13.56 -9.96
N ALA A 100 -1.98 12.87 -9.27
CA ALA A 100 -3.29 13.36 -8.88
C ALA A 100 -3.29 14.16 -7.56
N THR A 101 -2.19 14.14 -6.80
CA THR A 101 -2.06 14.77 -5.48
C THR A 101 -0.86 15.72 -5.38
N ARG A 102 -0.75 16.51 -4.29
CA ARG A 102 0.36 17.43 -4.05
C ARG A 102 1.15 17.14 -2.77
N HIS A 103 0.49 16.71 -1.71
CA HIS A 103 1.07 16.58 -0.37
C HIS A 103 0.99 15.15 0.18
N LEU A 104 0.13 14.30 -0.38
CA LEU A 104 -0.05 12.93 0.07
C LEU A 104 1.21 12.09 -0.21
N SER A 105 1.81 11.53 0.82
CA SER A 105 2.93 10.60 0.69
C SER A 105 2.44 9.19 0.32
N HIS A 106 3.23 8.43 -0.42
CA HIS A 106 2.89 7.07 -0.85
C HIS A 106 4.00 6.11 -0.45
N ALA A 107 3.65 5.02 0.23
CA ALA A 107 4.58 3.98 0.64
C ALA A 107 4.11 2.61 0.18
N ALA A 108 5.03 1.79 -0.34
CA ALA A 108 4.77 0.42 -0.76
C ALA A 108 5.96 -0.47 -0.37
N PRO A 109 5.75 -1.63 0.29
CA PRO A 109 6.78 -2.63 0.50
C PRO A 109 7.31 -3.14 -0.85
N VAL A 110 8.62 -3.41 -0.88
CA VAL A 110 9.25 -4.13 -1.99
C VAL A 110 9.91 -5.38 -1.41
N PRO A 111 9.51 -6.59 -1.85
CA PRO A 111 10.11 -7.83 -1.39
C PRO A 111 11.61 -7.85 -1.67
N ARG A 112 12.42 -8.21 -0.65
CA ARG A 112 13.88 -8.31 -0.81
C ARG A 112 14.35 -9.55 -1.59
N GLY A 113 13.46 -10.51 -1.86
CA GLY A 113 13.82 -11.92 -2.07
C GLY A 113 13.97 -12.45 -3.50
N ASN A 114 13.55 -11.75 -4.56
CA ASN A 114 13.65 -12.33 -5.93
C ASN A 114 13.86 -11.32 -7.07
N TRP A 115 14.00 -10.03 -6.78
CA TRP A 115 14.20 -9.01 -7.82
C TRP A 115 15.69 -8.84 -8.07
N SER A 116 16.17 -9.29 -9.22
CA SER A 116 17.47 -8.85 -9.75
C SER A 116 17.36 -7.37 -10.15
N ALA A 117 17.47 -6.48 -9.15
CA ALA A 117 17.67 -5.04 -9.35
C ALA A 117 19.17 -4.72 -9.39
N PRO A 118 19.84 -4.70 -10.56
CA PRO A 118 21.20 -4.18 -10.64
C PRO A 118 21.28 -2.68 -10.25
N CYS A 119 20.19 -1.92 -10.35
CA CYS A 119 20.16 -0.49 -10.05
C CYS A 119 20.19 -0.14 -8.55
N ALA A 120 19.52 -0.90 -7.69
CA ALA A 120 19.46 -0.59 -6.25
C ALA A 120 20.82 -0.75 -5.54
N ARG A 121 21.68 -1.64 -6.06
CA ARG A 121 23.00 -1.91 -5.46
C ARG A 121 24.02 -0.80 -5.73
N ARG A 122 23.90 -0.05 -6.84
CA ARG A 122 24.87 1.01 -7.20
C ARG A 122 24.60 2.36 -6.52
N SER A 123 23.35 2.70 -6.22
CA SER A 123 23.03 3.97 -5.55
C SER A 123 23.38 3.94 -4.06
N CYS A 124 23.09 2.84 -3.36
CA CYS A 124 23.46 2.70 -1.95
C CYS A 124 24.98 2.59 -1.72
N ALA A 125 25.73 2.01 -2.67
CA ALA A 125 27.19 1.90 -2.54
C ALA A 125 27.93 3.26 -2.66
N ARG A 126 27.32 4.28 -3.27
CA ARG A 126 27.91 5.64 -3.34
C ARG A 126 27.64 6.50 -2.10
N ALA A 127 26.69 6.12 -1.24
CA ALA A 127 26.37 6.87 -0.03
C ALA A 127 27.22 6.47 1.20
N ALA A 128 28.08 5.46 1.07
CA ALA A 128 28.89 4.91 2.16
C ALA A 128 30.40 5.16 1.99
N THR A 129 30.79 6.29 1.38
CA THR A 129 32.17 6.79 1.52
C THR A 129 32.18 7.77 2.69
N PRO A 130 32.81 7.45 3.84
CA PRO A 130 32.98 8.44 4.89
C PRO A 130 33.89 9.55 4.37
N ALA A 131 33.45 10.80 4.53
CA ALA A 131 34.34 11.94 4.44
C ALA A 131 35.28 11.91 5.64
N THR A 132 36.58 12.06 5.34
CA THR A 132 37.76 12.17 6.23
C THR A 132 38.16 10.96 7.05
#